data_AF-A0A930ATY8-F1
#
_entry.id   AF-A0A930ATY8-F1
#
_cell.length_a   1.000
_cell.length_b   1.000
_cell.length_c   1.000
_cell.angle_alpha   90.00
_cell.angle_beta   90.00
_cell.angle_gamma   90.00
#
_symmetry.space_group_name_H-M   'P 1'
#
loop_
_entity.id
_entity.type
_entity.pdbx_description
1 polymer ?
#
loop_
_entity_poly.entity_id
_entity_poly.type
_entity_poly.pdbx_seq_one_letter_code
_entity_poly.pdbx_strand_id
1 'polypeptide(L)' 'MDFTMVIPASEFKDFQLKVVSLAPIKVSVIGHEDEVLEQFQTSVNHSMYGFKTKNEAIKEVKCEVIPGVIYEFYPVVNAQ' A
#
# COMPACT_ATOMS: atom_id res chain seq x y z
N MET A 1 -6.97 12.11 -10.34
CA MET A 1 -7.31 12.22 -8.90
C MET A 1 -6.07 11.69 -8.20
N ASP A 2 -5.27 12.58 -7.62
CA ASP A 2 -4.02 12.20 -6.98
C ASP A 2 -4.36 11.67 -5.58
N PHE A 3 -4.58 10.35 -5.52
CA PHE A 3 -4.81 9.68 -4.24
C PHE A 3 -3.46 9.35 -3.62
N THR A 4 -3.15 10.04 -2.53
CA THR A 4 -2.03 9.75 -1.66
C THR A 4 -2.55 9.61 -0.24
N MET A 5 -2.24 8.48 0.40
CA MET A 5 -2.55 8.24 1.81
C MET A 5 -1.26 8.03 2.58
N VAL A 6 -1.13 8.72 3.71
CA VAL A 6 0.02 8.60 4.61
C VAL A 6 -0.47 7.99 5.93
N ILE A 7 0.18 6.93 6.37
CA ILE A 7 -0.17 6.20 7.58
C ILE A 7 1.04 6.27 8.53
N PRO A 8 0.93 6.94 9.68
CA PRO A 8 2.00 6.97 10.68
C PRO A 8 2.31 5.57 11.21
N ALA A 9 3.58 5.32 11.56
CA ALA A 9 4.01 4.03 12.13
C ALA A 9 3.20 3.63 13.38
N SER A 10 2.72 4.61 14.15
CA SER A 10 1.90 4.40 15.37
C SER A 10 0.55 3.75 15.11
N GLU A 11 0.03 3.79 13.88
CA GLU A 11 -1.25 3.18 13.51
C GLU A 11 -1.11 1.66 13.23
N PHE A 12 0.12 1.16 13.09
CA PHE A 12 0.37 -0.25 12.80
C PHE A 12 0.48 -1.05 14.10
N LYS A 13 -0.45 -1.98 14.32
CA LYS A 13 -0.41 -2.88 15.50
C LYS A 13 0.64 -4.00 15.34
N ASP A 14 0.73 -4.59 14.16
CA ASP A 14 1.64 -5.71 13.86
C ASP A 14 2.68 -5.36 12.78
N PHE A 15 2.84 -4.07 12.46
CA PHE A 15 3.69 -3.60 11.36
C PHE A 15 3.40 -4.29 10.02
N GLN A 16 2.10 -4.51 9.78
CA GLN A 16 1.58 -5.04 8.53
C GLN A 16 0.60 -4.05 7.91
N LEU A 17 0.72 -3.87 6.59
CA LEU A 17 -0.21 -3.09 5.81
C LEU A 17 -1.31 -4.00 5.23
N LYS A 18 -2.55 -3.77 5.65
CA LYS A 18 -3.72 -4.37 5.01
C LYS A 18 -4.20 -3.48 3.89
N VAL A 19 -4.21 -4.00 2.66
CA VAL A 19 -4.66 -3.29 1.47
C VAL A 19 -5.91 -3.98 0.90
N VAL A 20 -6.98 -3.20 0.76
CA VAL A 20 -8.23 -3.63 0.12
C VAL A 20 -8.44 -2.74 -1.09
N SER A 21 -7.71 -3.04 -2.17
CA SER A 21 -7.76 -2.29 -3.41
C SER A 21 -7.97 -3.24 -4.59
N LEU A 22 -8.83 -2.84 -5.52
CA LEU A 22 -9.04 -3.54 -6.79
C LEU A 22 -7.92 -3.23 -7.81
N ALA A 23 -6.96 -2.42 -7.42
CA ALA A 23 -5.81 -2.00 -8.20
C ALA A 23 -4.52 -2.14 -7.37
N PRO A 24 -3.40 -2.62 -7.93
CA PRO A 24 -2.06 -2.37 -7.45
C PRO A 24 -1.85 -0.89 -7.11
N ILE A 25 -1.32 -0.67 -5.91
CA ILE A 25 -0.87 0.63 -5.44
C ILE A 25 0.63 0.57 -5.18
N LYS A 26 1.28 1.73 -5.28
CA LYS A 26 2.67 1.90 -4.88
C LYS A 26 2.71 2.16 -3.38
N VAL A 27 3.58 1.45 -2.68
CA VAL A 27 3.82 1.61 -1.25
C VAL A 27 5.27 2.03 -1.05
N SER A 28 5.49 3.09 -0.29
CA SER A 28 6.82 3.56 0.13
C SER A 28 6.88 3.62 1.65
N VAL A 29 7.85 2.93 2.25
CA VAL A 29 8.14 2.96 3.68
C VAL A 29 9.15 4.07 3.93
N ILE A 30 8.79 5.06 4.74
CA ILE A 30 9.57 6.27 4.97
C ILE A 30 10.22 6.21 6.36
N GLY A 31 11.50 6.58 6.42
CA GLY A 31 12.29 6.65 7.65
C GLY A 31 12.17 7.98 8.38
N HIS A 32 12.85 8.09 9.53
CA HIS A 32 12.80 9.29 10.37
C HIS A 32 13.52 10.50 9.75
N GLU A 33 14.43 10.28 8.80
CA GLU A 33 15.15 11.32 8.04
C GLU A 33 14.46 11.66 6.71
N ASP A 34 13.19 11.28 6.55
CA ASP A 34 12.37 11.43 5.33
C ASP A 34 12.92 10.68 4.10
N GLU A 35 13.79 9.71 4.33
CA GLU A 35 14.34 8.81 3.34
C GLU A 35 13.39 7.65 3.01
N VAL A 36 13.43 7.16 1.77
CA VAL A 36 12.69 5.95 1.37
C VAL A 36 13.50 4.72 1.74
N LEU A 37 13.05 3.97 2.75
CA LEU A 37 13.71 2.76 3.24
C LEU A 37 13.37 1.53 2.41
N GLU A 38 12.13 1.45 1.95
CA GLU A 38 11.63 0.34 1.13
C GLU A 38 10.52 0.85 0.19
N GLN A 39 10.43 0.25 -0.99
CA GLN A 39 9.36 0.53 -1.94
C GLN A 39 8.92 -0.75 -2.66
N PHE A 40 7.62 -0.93 -2.78
CA PHE A 40 7.03 -2.07 -3.50
C PHE A 40 5.67 -1.71 -4.11
N GLN A 41 5.16 -2.59 -4.95
CA GLN A 41 3.80 -2.52 -5.49
C GLN A 41 2.95 -3.65 -4.93
N THR A 42 1.68 -3.38 -4.66
CA THR A 42 0.74 -4.41 -4.21
C THR A 42 0.20 -5.22 -5.38
N SER A 43 -0.35 -6.40 -5.07
CA SER A 43 -1.12 -7.24 -5.97
C SER A 43 -2.59 -7.25 -5.54
N VAL A 44 -3.51 -7.29 -6.51
CA VAL A 44 -4.97 -7.37 -6.25
C VAL A 44 -5.39 -8.67 -5.58
N ASN A 45 -4.59 -9.73 -5.72
CA ASN A 45 -4.86 -11.04 -5.16
C ASN A 45 -4.23 -11.23 -3.77
N HIS A 46 -3.62 -10.17 -3.21
CA HIS A 46 -2.90 -10.25 -1.95
C HIS A 46 -3.20 -9.03 -1.09
N SER A 47 -3.65 -9.24 0.14
CA SER A 47 -4.19 -8.17 0.97
C SER A 47 -3.32 -7.78 2.16
N MET A 48 -2.30 -8.58 2.53
CA MET A 48 -1.49 -8.36 3.74
C MET A 48 -0.02 -8.25 3.39
N TYR A 49 0.61 -7.11 3.67
CA TYR A 49 2.02 -6.87 3.35
C TYR A 49 2.80 -6.63 4.64
N GLY A 50 3.88 -7.39 4.83
CA GLY A 50 4.90 -7.08 5.83
C GLY A 50 5.99 -6.19 5.25
N PHE A 51 6.71 -5.48 6.11
CA PHE A 51 7.86 -4.67 5.73
C PHE A 51 9.16 -5.43 6.00
N LYS A 52 10.16 -5.29 5.13
CA LYS A 52 11.51 -5.83 5.37
C LYS A 52 12.28 -4.92 6.32
N THR A 53 11.98 -3.63 6.27
CA THR A 53 12.50 -2.62 7.18
C THR A 53 12.09 -2.93 8.62
N LYS A 54 13.05 -2.80 9.55
CA LYS A 54 12.77 -2.96 10.97
C LYS A 54 11.80 -1.88 11.45
N ASN A 55 10.86 -2.30 12.29
CA ASN A 55 9.77 -1.47 12.82
C ASN A 55 10.23 -0.13 13.40
N GLU A 56 11.36 -0.12 14.12
CA GLU A 56 11.86 1.09 14.80
C GLU A 56 12.37 2.15 13.82
N ALA A 57 12.75 1.74 12.61
CA ALA A 57 13.24 2.64 11.57
C ALA A 57 12.10 3.30 10.78
N ILE A 58 10.86 2.81 10.90
CA ILE A 58 9.72 3.31 10.12
C ILE A 58 9.11 4.52 10.83
N LYS A 59 9.02 5.65 10.11
CA LYS A 59 8.28 6.85 10.51
C LYS A 59 6.82 6.77 10.03
N GLU A 60 6.64 6.50 8.74
CA GLU A 60 5.34 6.46 8.09
C GLU A 60 5.36 5.61 6.82
N VAL A 61 4.19 5.21 6.35
CA VAL A 61 4.00 4.49 5.09
C VAL A 61 3.14 5.32 4.16
N LYS A 62 3.64 5.56 2.95
CA LYS A 62 2.94 6.29 1.89
C LYS A 62 2.37 5.32 0.87
N CYS A 63 1.09 5.46 0.59
CA CYS A 63 0.33 4.67 -0.38
C CYS A 63 -0.15 5.59 -1.50
N GLU A 64 0.21 5.27 -2.74
CA GLU A 64 -0.09 6.08 -3.93
C GLU A 64 -0.71 5.22 -5.02
N VAL A 65 -1.69 5.76 -5.73
CA VAL A 65 -2.16 5.13 -6.98
C VAL A 65 -1.08 5.21 -8.05
N ILE A 66 -0.98 4.19 -8.90
CA ILE A 66 -0.03 4.18 -10.01
C ILE A 66 -0.64 4.99 -11.16
N PRO A 67 -0.03 6.13 -11.56
CA PRO A 67 -0.62 6.98 -12.61
C PRO A 67 -0.70 6.27 -13.96
N GLY A 68 -1.77 6.54 -14.71
CA GLY A 68 -1.95 6.03 -16.07
C GLY A 68 -2.34 4.55 -16.17
N VAL A 69 -2.46 3.83 -15.06
CA VAL A 69 -2.93 2.44 -15.09
C VAL A 69 -4.46 2.42 -14.98
N ILE A 70 -5.12 2.01 -16.07
CA ILE A 70 -6.56 1.76 -16.13
C ILE A 70 -6.77 0.29 -15.81
N TYR A 71 -7.52 -0.01 -14.75
CA TYR A 71 -7.85 -1.38 -14.38
C TYR A 71 -9.20 -1.76 -14.96
N GLU A 72 -9.22 -2.83 -15.74
CA GLU A 72 -10.45 -3.35 -16.34
C GLU A 72 -11.33 -3.94 -15.23
N PHE A 73 -12.53 -3.36 -15.08
CA PHE A 73 -13.55 -3.86 -14.18
C PHE A 73 -14.43 -4.85 -14.94
N TYR A 74 -14.33 -6.13 -14.59
CA TYR A 74 -15.17 -7.19 -15.16
C TYR A 74 -16.30 -7.54 -14.17
N PRO A 75 -17.52 -7.01 -14.36
CA PRO A 75 -18.63 -7.35 -13.47
C PRO A 75 -19.02 -8.82 -13.65
N VAL A 76 -18.98 -9.59 -12.57
CA VAL A 76 -19.54 -10.95 -12.55
C VAL A 76 -20.99 -10.86 -12.07
N VAL A 77 -21.93 -11.18 -12.96
CA VAL A 77 -23.34 -11.33 -12.61
C VAL A 77 -23.62 -12.82 -12.42
N ASN A 78 -23.81 -13.24 -11.17
CA ASN A 78 -24.38 -14.56 -10.90
C ASN A 78 -25.89 -14.47 -11.16
N ALA A 79 -26.34 -14.91 -12.34
CA ALA A 79 -27.76 -15.19 -12.57
C ALA A 79 -28.10 -16.52 -11.89
N GLN A 80 -29.09 -16.51 -10.98
CA GLN A 80 -29.73 -17.71 -10.44
C GLN A 80 -30.92 -18.10 -11.30
#